data_AF-A0A3N5XI68-F1
#
_entry.id   AF-A0A3N5XI68-F1
#
_cell.length_a   1.000
_cell.length_b   1.000
_cell.length_c   1.000
_cell.angle_alpha   90.00
_cell.angle_beta   90.00
_cell.angle_gamma   90.00
#
_symmetry.space_group_name_H-M   'P 1'
#
loop_
_entity.id
_entity.type
_entity.pdbx_description
1 polymer ?
#
loop_
_entity_poly.entity_id
_entity_poly.type
_entity_poly.pdbx_seq_one_letter_code
_entity_poly.pdbx_strand_id
1 'polypeptide(L)'
;MSISDNVRKRMVEGSWTRRMFEEATILKKKHGEHNVFDLSLGNPIIEPPEEFKHALRELSHNPTAGMHRYMENAGYYETRESVAK
;
A
#
# COMPACT_ATOMS: atom_id res chain seq x y z
N MET A 1 25.38 -17.45 -4.42
CA MET A 1 24.64 -16.20 -4.70
C MET A 1 25.20 -15.10 -3.80
N SER A 2 25.95 -14.15 -4.37
CA SER A 2 26.58 -13.06 -3.61
C SER A 2 25.59 -11.92 -3.40
N ILE A 3 24.79 -12.02 -2.35
CA ILE A 3 24.02 -10.91 -1.80
C ILE A 3 24.67 -10.48 -0.48
N SER A 4 24.56 -9.20 -0.11
CA SER A 4 25.11 -8.72 1.15
C SER A 4 24.47 -9.43 2.35
N ASP A 5 25.23 -9.63 3.42
CA ASP A 5 24.73 -10.28 4.63
C ASP A 5 23.57 -9.50 5.26
N ASN A 6 23.60 -8.17 5.14
CA ASN A 6 22.51 -7.31 5.59
C ASN A 6 21.20 -7.60 4.85
N VAL A 7 21.25 -7.68 3.51
CA VAL A 7 20.07 -8.00 2.69
C VAL A 7 19.57 -9.40 3.02
N ARG A 8 20.47 -10.39 3.11
CA ARG A 8 20.13 -11.77 3.48
C ARG A 8 19.40 -11.83 4.81
N LYS A 9 19.89 -11.14 5.84
CA LYS A 9 19.28 -11.10 7.17
C LYS A 9 17.88 -10.48 7.13
N ARG A 10 17.72 -9.33 6.47
CA ARG A 10 16.42 -8.62 6.38
C ARG A 10 15.37 -9.42 5.62
N MET A 11 15.75 -10.19 4.61
CA MET A 11 14.83 -11.08 3.89
C MET A 11 14.21 -12.15 4.80
N VAL A 12 14.97 -12.65 5.78
CA VAL A 12 14.47 -13.64 6.75
C VAL A 12 13.57 -12.96 7.79
N GLU A 13 13.96 -11.79 8.29
CA GLU A 13 13.27 -11.10 9.39
C GLU A 13 11.94 -10.44 8.97
N GLY A 14 11.85 -9.88 7.77
CA GLY A 14 10.68 -9.08 7.32
C GLY A 14 9.41 -9.88 7.00
N SER A 15 9.43 -11.21 7.16
CA SER A 15 8.40 -12.08 6.60
C SER A 15 7.33 -12.53 7.59
N TRP A 16 7.46 -12.26 8.89
CA TRP A 16 6.56 -12.85 9.90
C TRP A 16 5.10 -12.41 9.78
N THR A 17 4.84 -11.11 9.64
CA THR A 17 3.48 -10.58 9.44
C THR A 17 2.81 -11.21 8.21
N ARG A 18 3.56 -11.33 7.11
CA ARG A 18 3.07 -11.96 5.88
C ARG A 18 2.82 -13.46 6.05
N ARG A 19 3.68 -14.18 6.76
CA ARG A 19 3.47 -15.60 7.07
C ARG A 19 2.21 -15.80 7.90
N MET A 20 1.99 -14.97 8.92
CA MET A 20 0.77 -15.05 9.74
C MET A 20 -0.50 -14.79 8.92
N PHE A 21 -0.47 -13.85 7.98
CA PHE A 21 -1.56 -13.62 7.04
C PHE A 21 -1.85 -14.83 6.12
N GLU A 22 -0.79 -15.46 5.61
CA GLU A 22 -0.91 -16.67 4.78
C GLU A 22 -1.46 -17.85 5.59
N GLU A 23 -0.99 -18.05 6.83
CA GLU A 23 -1.53 -19.05 7.76
C GLU A 23 -2.99 -18.77 8.11
N ALA A 24 -3.37 -17.52 8.38
CA ALA A 24 -4.76 -17.15 8.61
C ALA A 24 -5.64 -17.48 7.40
N THR A 25 -5.14 -17.30 6.18
CA THR A 25 -5.85 -17.70 4.96
C THR A 25 -6.07 -19.22 4.90
N ILE A 26 -5.08 -20.02 5.28
CA ILE A 26 -5.20 -21.49 5.36
C ILE A 26 -6.25 -21.88 6.42
N LEU A 27 -6.18 -21.26 7.60
CA LEU A 27 -7.12 -21.52 8.69
C LEU A 27 -8.55 -21.12 8.31
N LYS A 28 -8.75 -19.97 7.64
CA LYS A 28 -10.07 -19.52 7.16
C LYS A 28 -10.68 -20.52 6.18
N LYS A 29 -9.87 -21.11 5.28
CA LYS A 29 -10.33 -22.17 4.36
C LYS A 29 -10.74 -23.45 5.10
N LYS A 30 -10.03 -23.81 6.17
CA LYS A 30 -10.26 -25.05 6.93
C LYS A 30 -11.41 -24.93 7.94
N HIS A 31 -11.54 -23.78 8.58
CA HIS A 31 -12.42 -23.57 9.72
C HIS A 31 -13.58 -22.60 9.44
N GLY A 32 -13.61 -21.97 8.27
CA GLY A 32 -14.56 -20.91 7.92
C GLY A 32 -14.07 -19.54 8.40
N GLU A 33 -14.41 -18.50 7.63
CA GLU A 33 -13.87 -17.15 7.82
C GLU A 33 -14.24 -16.52 9.16
N HIS A 34 -15.46 -16.77 9.64
CA HIS A 34 -15.96 -16.27 10.92
C HIS A 34 -15.28 -16.90 12.16
N ASN A 35 -14.54 -18.00 12.00
CA ASN A 35 -13.88 -18.72 13.10
C ASN A 35 -12.40 -18.35 13.25
N VAL A 36 -11.89 -17.41 12.45
CA VAL A 36 -10.47 -17.02 12.45
C VAL A 36 -10.35 -15.51 12.64
N PHE A 37 -9.83 -15.12 13.80
CA PHE A 37 -9.56 -13.73 14.14
C PHE A 37 -8.15 -13.34 13.65
N ASP A 38 -8.07 -12.96 12.38
CA ASP A 38 -6.83 -12.51 11.75
C ASP A 38 -6.52 -11.05 12.12
N LEU A 39 -5.54 -10.86 13.02
CA LEU A 39 -5.04 -9.55 13.46
C LEU A 39 -3.62 -9.29 12.95
N SER A 40 -3.23 -9.91 11.84
CA SER A 40 -1.86 -9.85 11.32
C SER A 40 -1.57 -8.60 10.48
N LEU A 41 -2.38 -8.33 9.44
CA LEU A 41 -2.19 -7.21 8.53
C LEU A 41 -2.84 -5.93 9.04
N GLY A 42 -2.13 -4.81 8.88
CA GLY A 42 -2.62 -3.46 9.17
C GLY A 42 -3.12 -2.72 7.93
N ASN A 43 -3.70 -3.42 6.95
CA ASN A 43 -4.29 -2.75 5.78
C ASN A 43 -5.57 -2.01 6.20
N PRO A 44 -5.84 -0.79 5.69
CA PRO A 44 -7.12 -0.14 5.87
C PRO A 44 -8.26 -1.02 5.38
N ILE A 45 -9.34 -1.12 6.16
CA ILE A 45 -10.54 -1.90 5.81
C ILE A 45 -11.67 -1.03 5.22
N ILE A 46 -11.48 0.28 5.21
CA ILE A 46 -12.46 1.25 4.75
C ILE A 46 -12.04 1.72 3.36
N GLU A 47 -12.98 1.72 2.44
CA GLU A 47 -12.80 2.27 1.10
C GLU A 47 -12.53 3.78 1.16
N PRO A 48 -11.75 4.33 0.21
CA PRO A 48 -11.52 5.77 0.16
C PRO A 48 -12.83 6.53 -0.08
N PRO A 49 -12.91 7.80 0.36
CA PRO A 49 -14.09 8.64 0.16
C PRO A 49 -14.33 8.89 -1.35
N GLU A 50 -15.57 9.20 -1.74
CA GLU A 50 -15.96 9.32 -3.16
C GLU A 50 -15.19 10.44 -3.89
N GLU A 51 -14.78 11.47 -3.16
CA GLU A 51 -13.94 12.58 -3.60
C GLU A 51 -12.63 12.08 -4.23
N PHE A 52 -12.03 11.01 -3.67
CA PHE A 52 -10.83 10.41 -4.25
C PHE A 52 -11.10 9.85 -5.64
N LYS A 53 -12.20 9.11 -5.81
CA LYS A 53 -12.57 8.50 -7.09
C LYS A 53 -12.91 9.57 -8.13
N HIS A 54 -13.57 10.66 -7.71
CA HIS A 54 -13.89 11.79 -8.57
C HIS A 54 -12.62 12.49 -9.07
N ALA A 55 -11.70 12.87 -8.17
CA ALA A 55 -10.45 13.52 -8.55
C ALA A 55 -9.58 12.64 -9.46
N LEU A 56 -9.50 11.33 -9.18
CA LEU A 56 -8.76 10.39 -10.02
C LEU A 56 -9.33 10.33 -11.45
N ARG A 57 -10.67 10.28 -11.59
CA ARG A 57 -11.34 10.30 -12.89
C ARG A 57 -11.12 11.62 -13.63
N GLU A 58 -11.18 12.74 -12.94
CA GLU A 58 -10.96 14.05 -13.56
C GLU A 58 -9.56 14.15 -14.18
N LEU A 59 -8.53 13.75 -13.43
CA LEU A 59 -7.14 13.71 -13.92
C LEU A 59 -6.98 12.75 -15.10
N SER A 60 -7.62 11.58 -15.06
CA SER A 60 -7.51 10.61 -16.15
C SER A 60 -8.20 11.06 -17.44
N HIS A 61 -9.31 11.81 -17.34
CA HIS A 61 -10.06 12.28 -18.50
C HIS A 61 -9.52 13.60 -19.09
N ASN A 62 -8.76 14.36 -18.32
CA ASN A 62 -8.22 15.67 -18.72
C ASN A 62 -6.69 15.71 -18.63
N PRO A 63 -5.96 14.92 -19.44
CA PRO A 63 -4.51 14.89 -19.36
C PRO A 63 -3.90 16.23 -19.76
N THR A 64 -3.02 16.76 -18.91
CA THR A 64 -2.24 17.97 -19.22
C THR A 64 -0.86 17.61 -19.77
N ALA A 65 -0.31 18.49 -20.60
CA ALA A 65 1.02 18.30 -21.16
C ALA A 65 2.07 18.21 -20.04
N GLY A 66 2.76 17.08 -19.96
CA GLY A 66 3.79 16.86 -18.95
C GLY A 66 3.29 16.31 -17.61
N MET A 67 2.01 16.00 -17.46
CA MET A 67 1.40 15.43 -16.22
C MET A 67 2.13 14.21 -15.64
N HIS A 68 2.76 13.40 -16.50
CA HIS A 68 3.48 12.17 -16.10
C HIS A 68 4.98 12.34 -16.00
N ARG A 69 5.50 13.57 -16.11
CA ARG A 69 6.93 13.85 -15.94
C ARG A 69 7.30 13.80 -14.46
N TYR A 70 8.60 13.79 -14.18
CA TYR A 70 9.10 13.88 -12.82
C TYR A 70 8.73 15.23 -12.19
N MET A 71 8.39 15.17 -10.90
CA MET A 71 8.34 16.31 -9.99
C MET A 71 9.72 16.55 -9.35
N GLU A 72 9.88 17.67 -8.64
CA GLU A 72 11.04 17.89 -7.77
C GLU A 72 11.15 16.79 -6.71
N ASN A 73 12.34 16.55 -6.16
CA ASN A 73 12.55 15.54 -5.11
C ASN A 73 11.66 15.75 -3.87
N ALA A 74 11.29 17.00 -3.58
CA ALA A 74 10.38 17.34 -2.48
C ALA A 74 8.89 17.08 -2.81
N GLY A 75 8.57 16.79 -4.07
CA GLY A 75 7.21 16.70 -4.59
C GLY A 75 6.70 18.02 -5.19
N TYR A 76 5.54 17.94 -5.84
CA TYR A 76 4.84 19.09 -6.42
C TYR A 76 4.65 20.22 -5.41
N TYR A 77 4.90 21.45 -5.83
CA TYR A 77 4.80 22.62 -4.96
C TYR A 77 3.35 22.80 -4.48
N GLU A 78 2.39 22.69 -5.39
CA GLU A 78 0.96 22.82 -5.13
C GLU A 78 0.44 21.76 -4.14
N THR A 79 0.96 20.53 -4.20
CA THR A 79 0.62 19.48 -3.22
C THR A 79 1.16 19.84 -1.83
N ARG A 80 2.42 20.28 -1.74
CA ARG A 80 3.03 20.67 -0.47
C ARG A 80 2.33 21.88 0.15
N GLU A 81 2.02 22.89 -0.65
CA GLU A 81 1.30 24.07 -0.21
C GLU A 81 -0.11 23.72 0.29
N SER A 82 -0.81 22.82 -0.39
CA SER A 82 -2.16 22.39 0.01
C SER A 82 -2.17 21.60 1.34
N VAL A 83 -1.11 20.84 1.63
CA VAL A 83 -0.96 20.12 2.91
C VAL A 83 -0.58 21.05 4.07
N ALA A 84 0.12 22.15 3.78
CA ALA A 84 0.61 23.09 4.79
C ALA A 84 -0.47 24.09 5.27
N LYS A 85 -1.54 24.27 4.51
CA LYS A 85 -2.69 25.11 4.86
C LYS A 85 -3.70 24.33 5.69
#